data_AF-A0A699RW33-F1
#
_entry.id   AF-A0A699RW33-F1
#
_cell.length_a   1.000
_cell.length_b   1.000
_cell.length_c   1.000
_cell.angle_alpha   90.00
_cell.angle_beta   90.00
_cell.angle_gamma   90.00
#
_symmetry.space_group_name_H-M   'P 1'
#
loop_
_entity.id
_entity.type
_entity.pdbx_description
1 polymer ?
#
loop_
_entity_poly.entity_id
_entity_poly.type
_entity_poly.pdbx_seq_one_letter_code
_entity_poly.pdbx_strand_id
1 'polypeptide(L)'
;MGVNVEDGKIQNAASKLGCLVLKTPFTYLGTKVGENMSRKEAWKEVVDKVLSRLSKWNIKTLSIGGRFTLLKSVLGSMPIFHMSIFKVPS
;
A
#
# COMPACT_ATOMS: atom_id res chain seq x y z
N MET A 1 -7.10 11.78 -5.17
CA MET A 1 -7.90 11.18 -4.09
C MET A 1 -8.31 12.29 -3.14
N GLY A 2 -9.61 12.41 -2.84
CA GLY A 2 -10.20 13.52 -2.06
C GLY A 2 -9.94 13.43 -0.56
N VAL A 3 -8.68 13.25 -0.16
CA VAL A 3 -8.28 13.37 1.23
C VAL A 3 -8.29 14.86 1.58
N ASN A 4 -9.00 15.25 2.64
CA ASN A 4 -9.20 16.65 3.05
C ASN A 4 -10.18 17.48 2.17
N VAL A 5 -11.25 16.85 1.68
CA VAL A 5 -12.39 17.54 1.05
C VAL A 5 -13.52 17.66 2.07
N GLU A 6 -14.28 18.75 2.01
CA GLU A 6 -15.44 19.00 2.86
C GLU A 6 -16.49 17.87 2.76
N ASP A 7 -16.94 17.37 3.91
CA ASP A 7 -17.84 16.21 4.00
C ASP A 7 -19.12 16.38 3.17
N GLY A 8 -19.68 17.60 3.11
CA GLY A 8 -20.88 17.88 2.32
C GLY A 8 -20.70 17.64 0.82
N LYS A 9 -19.50 17.91 0.26
CA LYS A 9 -19.19 17.63 -1.15
C LYS A 9 -18.99 16.15 -1.39
N ILE A 10 -18.34 15.45 -0.46
CA ILE A 10 -18.13 14.00 -0.53
C ILE A 10 -19.47 13.27 -0.51
N GLN A 11 -20.38 13.66 0.39
CA GLN A 11 -21.68 13.02 0.55
C GLN A 11 -22.59 13.25 -0.67
N ASN A 12 -22.58 14.45 -1.24
CA ASN A 12 -23.32 14.76 -2.48
C ASN A 12 -22.76 14.01 -3.69
N ALA A 13 -21.45 13.84 -3.80
CA ALA A 13 -20.85 13.04 -4.87
C ALA A 13 -21.18 11.54 -4.69
N ALA A 14 -21.09 11.04 -3.46
CA ALA A 14 -21.39 9.65 -3.14
C ALA A 14 -22.86 9.29 -3.40
N SER A 15 -23.80 10.17 -3.05
CA SER A 15 -25.23 9.96 -3.32
C SER A 15 -25.54 9.93 -4.82
N LYS A 16 -24.91 10.81 -5.62
CA LYS A 16 -25.06 10.80 -7.08
C LYS A 16 -24.49 9.55 -7.75
N LEU A 17 -23.40 9.00 -7.19
CA LEU A 17 -22.75 7.79 -7.71
C LEU A 17 -23.31 6.50 -7.09
N GLY A 18 -24.22 6.59 -6.11
CA GLY A 18 -24.76 5.43 -5.39
C GLY A 18 -23.70 4.69 -4.54
N CYS A 19 -22.65 5.38 -4.10
CA CYS A 19 -21.51 4.80 -3.40
C CYS A 19 -21.55 5.12 -1.89
N LEU A 20 -20.88 4.29 -1.09
CA LEU A 20 -20.63 4.57 0.33
C LEU A 20 -19.37 5.44 0.51
N VAL A 21 -19.38 6.29 1.53
CA VAL A 21 -18.23 7.10 1.92
C VAL A 21 -17.39 6.36 2.97
N LEU A 22 -16.15 6.03 2.65
CA LEU A 22 -15.19 5.49 3.64
C LEU A 22 -14.52 6.62 4.42
N LYS A 23 -14.38 6.43 5.73
CA LYS A 23 -13.62 7.32 6.62
C LYS A 23 -12.16 6.88 6.71
N THR A 24 -11.24 7.84 6.69
CA THR A 24 -9.81 7.62 6.92
C THR A 24 -9.45 7.69 8.41
N PRO A 25 -8.45 6.92 8.89
CA PRO A 25 -7.64 5.98 8.13
C PRO A 25 -8.33 4.62 7.91
N PHE A 26 -8.14 4.00 6.74
CA PHE A 26 -8.63 2.65 6.43
C PHE A 26 -7.55 1.83 5.71
N THR A 27 -7.70 0.49 5.67
CA THR A 27 -6.74 -0.37 4.97
C THR A 27 -7.26 -0.74 3.59
N TYR A 28 -6.47 -0.46 2.55
CA TYR A 28 -6.75 -0.85 1.16
C TYR A 28 -5.61 -1.70 0.61
N LEU A 29 -5.94 -2.91 0.13
CA LEU A 29 -4.96 -3.86 -0.43
C LEU A 29 -3.72 -4.07 0.47
N GLY A 30 -3.93 -4.05 1.79
CA GLY A 30 -2.88 -4.21 2.78
C GLY A 30 -2.06 -2.94 3.07
N THR A 31 -2.48 -1.76 2.60
CA THR A 31 -1.84 -0.47 2.92
C THR A 31 -2.80 0.46 3.64
N LYS A 32 -2.36 1.16 4.69
CA LYS A 32 -3.18 2.17 5.35
C LYS A 32 -3.26 3.43 4.47
N VAL A 33 -4.47 3.85 4.18
CA VAL A 33 -4.81 5.04 3.41
C VAL A 33 -5.33 6.10 4.38
N GLY A 34 -4.82 7.33 4.25
CA GLY A 34 -5.19 8.47 5.10
C GLY A 34 -4.23 8.73 6.26
N GLU A 35 -3.20 7.90 6.43
CA GLU A 35 -2.02 8.24 7.23
C GLU A 35 -1.10 9.19 6.45
N ASN A 36 -0.23 9.91 7.15
CA ASN A 36 0.70 10.83 6.50
C ASN A 36 1.86 10.05 5.86
N MET A 37 1.63 9.53 4.65
CA MET A 37 2.65 8.79 3.89
C MET A 37 3.80 9.68 3.37
N SER A 38 3.81 10.99 3.64
CA SER A 38 5.00 11.83 3.43
C SER A 38 6.04 11.70 4.55
N ARG A 39 5.71 10.96 5.62
CA ARG A 39 6.61 10.66 6.74
C ARG A 39 7.29 9.31 6.55
N LYS A 40 8.59 9.23 6.87
CA LYS A 40 9.36 7.98 6.78
C LYS A 40 8.79 6.89 7.69
N GLU A 41 8.24 7.28 8.83
CA GLU A 41 7.63 6.37 9.80
C GLU A 41 6.45 5.60 9.19
N ALA A 42 5.68 6.23 8.32
CA ALA A 42 4.52 5.62 7.68
C ALA A 42 4.93 4.52 6.67
N TRP A 43 6.15 4.61 6.12
CA TRP A 43 6.72 3.58 5.25
C TRP A 43 7.31 2.39 6.00
N LYS A 44 7.53 2.50 7.32
CA LYS A 44 8.04 1.40 8.14
C LYS A 44 7.12 0.17 8.08
N GLU A 45 5.81 0.39 8.19
CA GLU A 45 4.82 -0.70 8.11
C GLU A 45 4.84 -1.40 6.74
N VAL A 46 5.10 -0.65 5.67
CA VAL A 46 5.24 -1.20 4.30
C VAL A 46 6.49 -2.07 4.20
N VAL A 47 7.63 -1.58 4.69
CA VAL A 47 8.90 -2.31 4.70
C VAL A 47 8.79 -3.59 5.53
N ASP A 48 8.23 -3.50 6.73
CA ASP A 48 8.05 -4.65 7.62
C ASP A 48 7.15 -5.73 6.99
N LYS A 49 6.09 -5.33 6.26
CA LYS A 49 5.26 -6.27 5.49
C LYS A 49 6.04 -6.98 4.40
N VAL A 50 6.86 -6.27 3.63
CA VAL A 50 7.70 -6.87 2.59
C VAL A 50 8.67 -7.88 3.23
N LEU A 51 9.37 -7.49 4.30
CA LEU A 51 10.28 -8.37 5.03
C LEU A 51 9.56 -9.61 5.58
N SER A 52 8.36 -9.46 6.14
CA SER A 52 7.57 -10.59 6.65
C SER A 52 7.15 -11.58 5.56
N ARG A 53 6.93 -11.08 4.33
CA ARG A 53 6.61 -11.94 3.17
C ARG A 53 7.85 -12.67 2.70
N LEU A 54 8.99 -11.97 2.61
CA LEU A 54 10.29 -12.57 2.29
C LEU A 54 10.67 -13.65 3.31
N SER A 55 10.47 -13.41 4.60
CA SER A 55 10.85 -14.34 5.67
C SER A 55 10.00 -15.61 5.71
N LYS A 56 8.73 -15.52 5.25
CA LYS A 56 7.82 -16.68 5.14
C LYS A 56 8.12 -17.57 3.95
N TRP A 57 8.88 -17.11 2.97
CA TRP A 57 9.23 -17.96 1.84
C TRP A 57 10.30 -18.94 2.26
N ASN A 58 9.96 -20.22 2.20
CA ASN A 58 10.86 -21.28 2.58
C ASN A 58 11.97 -21.40 1.52
N ILE A 59 13.11 -20.77 1.80
CA ILE A 59 14.32 -20.75 0.97
C ILE A 59 14.76 -22.19 0.58
N LYS A 60 14.38 -23.20 1.37
CA LYS A 60 14.73 -24.61 1.17
C LYS A 60 13.97 -25.29 0.02
N THR A 61 12.83 -24.78 -0.43
CA THR A 61 12.03 -25.41 -1.50
C THR A 61 12.30 -24.81 -2.87
N LEU A 62 13.17 -23.80 -2.97
CA LEU A 62 13.33 -23.00 -4.18
C LEU A 62 14.80 -22.97 -4.62
N SER A 63 15.03 -23.29 -5.89
CA SER A 63 16.37 -23.23 -6.50
C SER A 63 16.95 -21.81 -6.39
N ILE A 64 18.28 -21.67 -6.54
CA ILE A 64 18.93 -20.35 -6.52
C ILE A 64 18.32 -19.40 -7.56
N GLY A 65 18.00 -19.92 -8.75
CA GLY A 65 17.33 -19.17 -9.81
C GLY A 65 15.89 -18.81 -9.45
N GLY A 66 15.12 -19.74 -8.88
CA GLY A 66 13.76 -19.45 -8.42
C GLY A 66 13.73 -18.37 -7.33
N ARG A 67 14.69 -18.41 -6.39
CA ARG A 67 14.86 -17.37 -5.35
C ARG A 67 15.15 -16.01 -5.94
N PHE A 68 16.06 -15.94 -6.90
CA PHE A 68 16.41 -14.68 -7.57
C PHE A 68 15.24 -14.10 -8.36
N THR A 69 14.53 -14.93 -9.12
CA THR A 69 13.34 -14.52 -9.88
C THR A 69 12.23 -14.03 -8.97
N LEU A 70 11.97 -14.74 -7.86
CA LEU A 70 10.95 -14.35 -6.88
C LEU A 70 11.31 -13.04 -6.18
N LEU A 71 12.58 -12.87 -5.79
CA LEU A 71 13.09 -11.63 -5.22
C LEU A 71 12.89 -10.46 -6.18
N LYS A 72 13.27 -10.62 -7.45
CA LYS A 72 13.03 -9.61 -8.50
C LYS A 72 11.54 -9.28 -8.66
N SER A 73 10.68 -10.30 -8.70
CA SER A 73 9.25 -10.10 -8.89
C SER A 73 8.63 -9.30 -7.74
N VAL A 74 8.98 -9.62 -6.49
CA VAL A 74 8.35 -8.97 -5.33
C VAL A 74 8.98 -7.64 -4.97
N LEU A 75 10.31 -7.52 -5.03
CA LEU A 75 10.98 -6.22 -4.88
C LEU A 75 10.67 -5.29 -6.05
N GLY A 76 10.32 -5.82 -7.23
CA GLY A 76 9.83 -5.02 -8.35
C GLY A 76 8.40 -4.55 -8.10
N SER A 77 7.46 -5.46 -7.90
CA SER A 77 6.03 -5.13 -7.90
C SER A 77 5.52 -4.44 -6.64
N MET A 78 5.96 -4.84 -5.45
CA MET A 78 5.41 -4.29 -4.20
C MET A 78 5.79 -2.82 -3.99
N PRO A 79 7.07 -2.40 -4.07
CA PRO A 79 7.43 -1.00 -3.92
C PRO A 79 6.78 -0.12 -4.98
N ILE A 80 6.71 -0.58 -6.24
CA ILE A 80 6.05 0.15 -7.33
C ILE A 80 4.58 0.41 -7.01
N PHE A 81 3.86 -0.57 -6.46
CA PHE A 81 2.48 -0.38 -6.02
C PHE A 81 2.34 0.68 -4.92
N HIS A 82 3.21 0.67 -3.92
CA HIS A 82 3.16 1.68 -2.86
C HIS A 82 3.55 3.09 -3.36
N MET A 83 4.53 3.16 -4.27
CA MET A 83 4.99 4.41 -4.89
C MET A 83 3.99 5.00 -5.89
N SER A 84 3.12 4.18 -6.50
CA SER A 84 2.08 4.68 -7.40
C SER A 84 0.90 5.30 -6.65
N ILE A 85 0.65 4.86 -5.41
CA ILE A 85 -0.45 5.34 -4.57
C ILE A 85 -0.01 6.52 -3.68
N PHE A 86 1.24 6.51 -3.20
CA PHE A 86 1.75 7.49 -2.26
C PHE A 86 3.01 8.18 -2.77
N LYS A 87 3.10 9.49 -2.51
CA LYS A 87 4.32 10.25 -2.76
C LYS A 87 5.42 9.74 -1.83
N VAL A 88 6.56 9.35 -2.40
CA VAL A 88 7.73 8.91 -1.63
C VAL A 88 8.28 10.09 -0.83
N PRO A 89 8.56 9.91 0.48
CA PRO A 89 9.22 10.92 1.30
C PRO A 89 10.61 11.22 0.73
N SER A 90 10.95 12.51 0.68
CA SER A 90 12.29 13.00 0.36
C SER A 90 13.30 12.72 1.47
#